data_AF-A0A5B0E588-F1
#
_entry.id   AF-A0A5B0E588-F1
#
_cell.length_a   1.000
_cell.length_b   1.000
_cell.length_c   1.000
_cell.angle_alpha   90.00
_cell.angle_beta   90.00
_cell.angle_gamma   90.00
#
_symmetry.space_group_name_H-M   'P 1'
#
loop_
_entity.id
_entity.type
_entity.pdbx_description
1 polymer ?
#
loop_
_entity_poly.entity_id
_entity_poly.type
_entity_poly.pdbx_seq_one_letter_code
_entity_poly.pdbx_strand_id
1 'polypeptide(L)'
;MVGWEVSRHPEWDMMYAAGLTVREIADRCHQNCSTIHLHFRVREKYEPGFHARHEAALKARGPNRPTTLWRKRASEAIDFQTAHGRLPRGDGDTAERSLHSWLEGQRRTFERGEMPAPKVVLLEDLVGWNIRTRQLELDGRWRDKLSALVEFVASTGSVPRYKNYSTEQERVLGVWLHKQHQRRSENRLVQWRLETLDAAFPGWRSRM
;
A
#
# COMPACT_ATOMS: atom_id res chain seq x y z
N MET A 1 -28.26 -18.32 -39.94
CA MET A 1 -27.14 -17.37 -39.87
C MET A 1 -27.66 -16.11 -39.21
N VAL A 2 -27.36 -15.88 -37.93
CA VAL A 2 -27.73 -14.62 -37.28
C VAL A 2 -26.87 -13.54 -37.92
N GLY A 3 -27.51 -12.60 -38.61
CA GLY A 3 -26.85 -11.47 -39.23
C GLY A 3 -26.05 -10.68 -38.20
N TRP A 4 -25.00 -9.99 -38.62
CA TRP A 4 -24.17 -9.13 -37.77
C TRP A 4 -24.94 -7.92 -37.17
N GLU A 5 -26.26 -7.87 -37.35
CA GLU A 5 -27.20 -6.97 -36.67
C GLU A 5 -27.25 -7.20 -35.15
N VAL A 6 -27.08 -8.45 -34.70
CA VAL A 6 -26.94 -8.79 -33.28
C VAL A 6 -25.49 -9.13 -32.99
N SER A 7 -24.86 -8.35 -32.11
CA SER A 7 -23.47 -8.56 -31.72
C SER A 7 -23.27 -9.96 -31.13
N ARG A 8 -22.22 -10.65 -31.57
CA ARG A 8 -21.83 -11.96 -31.02
C ARG A 8 -21.22 -11.87 -29.62
N HIS A 9 -20.74 -10.67 -29.26
CA HIS A 9 -20.16 -10.34 -27.98
C HIS A 9 -20.75 -9.01 -27.48
N PRO A 10 -22.05 -9.00 -27.11
CA PRO A 10 -22.71 -7.79 -26.61
C PRO A 10 -22.00 -7.21 -25.38
N GLU A 11 -21.38 -8.05 -24.57
CA GLU A 11 -20.60 -7.65 -23.40
C GLU A 11 -19.36 -6.83 -23.79
N TRP A 12 -18.67 -7.15 -24.90
CA TRP A 12 -17.52 -6.36 -25.37
C TRP A 12 -17.98 -4.99 -25.87
N ASP A 13 -19.11 -4.95 -26.57
CA ASP A 13 -19.67 -3.72 -27.10
C ASP A 13 -20.11 -2.78 -25.99
N MET A 14 -20.76 -3.30 -24.94
CA MET A 14 -21.14 -2.54 -23.76
C MET A 14 -19.92 -1.95 -23.04
N MET A 15 -18.88 -2.76 -22.83
CA MET A 15 -17.65 -2.29 -22.18
C MET A 15 -16.94 -1.22 -23.03
N TYR A 16 -16.86 -1.43 -24.35
CA TYR A 16 -16.22 -0.49 -25.25
C TYR A 16 -17.01 0.82 -25.34
N ALA A 17 -18.34 0.77 -25.42
CA ALA A 17 -19.21 1.94 -25.36
C ALA A 17 -19.09 2.69 -24.02
N ALA A 18 -18.83 1.98 -22.92
CA ALA A 18 -18.52 2.57 -21.62
C ALA A 18 -17.08 3.15 -21.53
N GLY A 19 -16.31 3.15 -22.63
CA GLY A 19 -14.97 3.72 -22.69
C GLY A 19 -13.86 2.81 -22.15
N LEU A 20 -14.09 1.49 -22.00
CA LEU A 20 -13.03 0.54 -21.67
C LEU A 20 -12.16 0.26 -22.90
N THR A 21 -10.85 0.24 -22.72
CA THR A 21 -9.95 -0.09 -23.85
C THR A 21 -10.01 -1.57 -24.16
N VAL A 22 -9.63 -1.94 -25.38
CA VAL A 22 -9.52 -3.34 -25.80
C VAL A 22 -8.69 -4.17 -24.83
N ARG A 23 -7.61 -3.61 -24.27
CA ARG A 23 -6.78 -4.30 -23.29
C ARG A 23 -7.54 -4.54 -21.96
N GLU A 24 -8.27 -3.54 -21.46
CA GLU A 24 -9.10 -3.71 -20.27
C GLU A 24 -10.21 -4.75 -20.47
N ILE A 25 -10.81 -4.80 -21.66
CA ILE A 25 -11.83 -5.79 -22.02
C ILE A 25 -11.21 -7.18 -22.14
N ALA A 26 -10.06 -7.29 -22.81
CA ALA A 26 -9.30 -8.53 -22.93
C ALA A 26 -8.96 -9.13 -21.56
N ASP A 27 -8.47 -8.30 -20.64
CA ASP A 27 -8.12 -8.74 -19.28
C ASP A 27 -9.36 -9.21 -18.50
N ARG A 28 -10.49 -8.50 -18.60
CA ARG A 28 -11.73 -8.82 -17.87
C ARG A 28 -12.46 -10.05 -18.42
N CYS A 29 -12.45 -10.22 -19.73
CA CYS A 29 -13.14 -11.32 -20.39
C CYS A 29 -12.23 -12.54 -20.62
N HIS A 30 -10.94 -12.44 -20.29
CA HIS A 30 -9.92 -13.45 -20.58
C HIS A 30 -9.83 -13.80 -22.08
N GLN A 31 -9.82 -12.76 -22.93
CA GLN A 31 -9.87 -12.89 -24.39
C GLN A 31 -8.65 -12.28 -25.08
N ASN A 32 -8.43 -12.65 -26.34
CA ASN A 32 -7.30 -12.13 -27.12
C ASN A 32 -7.62 -10.73 -27.70
N CYS A 33 -6.71 -9.78 -27.50
CA CYS A 33 -6.83 -8.40 -28.02
C CYS A 33 -7.07 -8.35 -29.54
N SER A 34 -6.43 -9.23 -30.32
CA SER A 34 -6.60 -9.28 -31.77
C SER A 34 -8.02 -9.70 -32.17
N THR A 35 -8.63 -10.60 -31.40
CA THR A 35 -10.01 -11.05 -31.63
C THR A 35 -11.00 -9.92 -31.35
N ILE A 36 -10.79 -9.20 -30.25
CA ILE A 36 -11.61 -8.04 -29.88
C ILE A 36 -11.43 -6.89 -30.90
N HIS A 37 -10.21 -6.62 -31.36
CA HIS A 37 -9.96 -5.63 -32.42
C HIS A 37 -10.68 -5.98 -33.72
N LEU A 38 -10.64 -7.25 -34.13
CA LEU A 38 -11.35 -7.71 -35.31
C LEU A 38 -12.87 -7.50 -35.15
N HIS A 39 -13.41 -7.88 -33.99
CA HIS A 39 -14.81 -7.68 -33.67
C HIS A 39 -15.21 -6.20 -33.77
N PHE A 40 -14.50 -5.28 -33.13
CA PHE A 40 -14.83 -3.85 -33.20
C PHE A 40 -14.65 -3.25 -34.60
N ARG A 41 -13.64 -3.69 -35.37
CA ARG A 41 -13.50 -3.29 -36.78
C ARG A 41 -14.71 -3.70 -37.61
N VAL A 42 -15.27 -4.87 -37.35
CA VAL A 42 -16.50 -5.32 -38.01
C VAL A 42 -17.70 -4.50 -37.51
N ARG A 43 -17.79 -4.21 -36.21
CA ARG A 43 -18.88 -3.41 -35.64
C ARG A 43 -18.96 -1.99 -36.22
N GLU A 44 -17.82 -1.32 -36.45
CA GLU A 44 -17.81 0.01 -37.10
C GLU A 44 -18.46 -0.01 -38.51
N LYS A 45 -18.36 -1.12 -39.25
CA LYS A 45 -19.00 -1.23 -40.57
C LYS A 45 -20.52 -1.30 -40.50
N TYR A 46 -21.07 -1.87 -39.42
CA TYR A 46 -22.51 -2.06 -39.23
C TYR A 46 -23.14 -0.94 -38.40
N GLU A 47 -22.37 -0.29 -37.53
CA GLU A 47 -22.77 0.84 -36.69
C GLU A 47 -21.71 1.96 -36.84
N PRO A 48 -21.80 2.80 -37.89
CA PRO A 48 -20.86 3.89 -38.09
C PRO A 48 -20.83 4.86 -36.89
N GLY A 49 -19.64 5.25 -36.45
CA GLY A 49 -19.46 6.10 -35.27
C GLY A 49 -19.36 5.34 -33.95
N PHE A 50 -19.33 4.01 -33.98
CA PHE A 50 -19.10 3.16 -32.80
C PHE A 50 -17.77 3.49 -32.12
N HIS A 51 -16.69 3.67 -32.90
CA HIS A 51 -15.39 4.13 -32.39
C HIS A 51 -15.45 5.56 -31.85
N ALA A 52 -16.15 6.48 -32.53
CA ALA A 52 -16.28 7.86 -32.07
C ALA A 52 -16.99 7.96 -30.71
N ARG A 53 -18.04 7.15 -30.50
CA ARG A 53 -18.72 7.02 -29.20
C ARG A 53 -17.77 6.50 -28.12
N HIS A 54 -16.97 5.48 -28.44
CA HIS A 54 -15.95 4.98 -27.52
C HIS A 54 -14.92 6.06 -27.17
N GLU A 55 -14.42 6.82 -28.14
CA GLU A 55 -13.43 7.88 -27.90
C GLU A 55 -13.98 8.98 -26.99
N ALA A 56 -15.23 9.39 -27.20
CA ALA A 56 -15.91 10.35 -26.32
C ALA A 56 -16.05 9.80 -24.88
N ALA A 57 -16.49 8.56 -24.74
CA ALA A 57 -16.60 7.90 -23.43
C ALA A 57 -15.23 7.72 -22.76
N LEU A 58 -14.20 7.35 -23.52
CA LEU A 58 -12.83 7.20 -23.04
C LEU A 58 -12.27 8.53 -22.54
N LYS A 59 -12.51 9.62 -23.26
CA LYS A 59 -12.12 10.98 -22.85
C LYS A 59 -12.83 11.41 -21.56
N ALA A 60 -14.12 11.11 -21.43
CA ALA A 60 -14.91 11.41 -20.23
C ALA A 60 -14.40 10.69 -18.98
N ARG A 61 -13.80 9.49 -19.11
CA ARG A 61 -13.20 8.75 -17.98
C ARG A 61 -11.92 9.38 -17.43
N GLY A 62 -11.30 10.32 -18.16
CA GLY A 62 -10.11 11.05 -17.74
C GLY A 62 -8.81 10.22 -17.70
N PRO A 63 -7.64 10.90 -17.62
CA PRO A 63 -6.32 10.24 -17.66
C PRO A 63 -5.97 9.48 -16.38
N ASN A 64 -6.67 9.77 -15.28
CA ASN A 64 -6.29 9.36 -13.94
C ASN A 64 -6.75 7.94 -13.55
N ARG A 65 -7.32 7.17 -14.48
CA ARG A 65 -7.78 5.81 -14.22
C ARG A 65 -6.65 4.82 -13.87
N PRO A 66 -6.92 3.75 -13.10
CA PRO A 66 -5.98 2.65 -12.93
C PRO A 66 -5.81 1.88 -14.25
N THR A 67 -4.61 1.85 -14.80
CA THR A 67 -4.29 1.08 -16.01
C THR A 67 -4.28 -0.43 -15.73
N THR A 68 -4.34 -1.28 -16.77
CA THR A 68 -4.12 -2.73 -16.63
C THR A 68 -2.88 -3.05 -15.82
N LEU A 69 -1.73 -2.42 -16.16
CA LEU A 69 -0.48 -2.66 -15.46
C LEU A 69 -0.56 -2.23 -13.99
N TRP A 70 -1.22 -1.11 -13.71
CA TRP A 70 -1.44 -0.65 -12.35
C TRP A 70 -2.29 -1.66 -11.54
N ARG A 71 -3.38 -2.16 -12.13
CA ARG A 71 -4.25 -3.17 -11.48
C ARG A 71 -3.49 -4.47 -11.21
N LYS A 72 -2.67 -4.90 -12.18
CA LYS A 72 -1.79 -6.07 -12.00
C LYS A 72 -0.83 -5.87 -10.82
N ARG A 73 -0.17 -4.71 -10.74
CA ARG A 73 0.72 -4.38 -9.61
C ARG A 73 -0.02 -4.33 -8.26
N ALA A 74 -1.25 -3.81 -8.24
CA ALA A 74 -2.08 -3.83 -7.04
C ALA A 74 -2.40 -5.28 -6.62
N SER A 75 -2.79 -6.14 -7.56
CA SER A 75 -3.01 -7.57 -7.30
C SER A 75 -1.75 -8.24 -6.75
N GLU A 76 -0.59 -8.04 -7.39
CA GLU A 76 0.69 -8.59 -6.92
C GLU A 76 1.02 -8.16 -5.48
N ALA A 77 0.68 -6.91 -5.10
CA ALA A 77 0.88 -6.43 -3.73
C ALA A 77 -0.10 -7.08 -2.73
N ILE A 78 -1.36 -7.28 -3.11
CA ILE A 78 -2.38 -7.97 -2.31
C ILE A 78 -2.00 -9.44 -2.11
N ASP A 79 -1.58 -10.11 -3.18
CA ASP A 79 -1.12 -11.50 -3.15
C ASP A 79 0.11 -11.64 -2.23
N PHE A 80 1.05 -10.70 -2.32
CA PHE A 80 2.22 -10.66 -1.44
C PHE A 80 1.81 -10.50 0.03
N GLN A 81 0.91 -9.56 0.34
CA GLN A 81 0.44 -9.36 1.70
C GLN A 81 -0.29 -10.59 2.24
N THR A 82 -1.08 -11.25 1.40
CA THR A 82 -1.80 -12.48 1.75
C THR A 82 -0.83 -13.63 2.03
N ALA A 83 0.22 -13.79 1.22
CA ALA A 83 1.20 -14.85 1.37
C ALA A 83 2.14 -14.65 2.56
N HIS A 84 2.56 -13.40 2.84
CA HIS A 84 3.58 -13.10 3.85
C HIS A 84 3.04 -12.47 5.14
N GLY A 85 1.76 -12.09 5.18
CA GLY A 85 1.16 -11.37 6.31
C GLY A 85 1.73 -9.97 6.55
N ARG A 86 2.48 -9.42 5.59
CA ARG A 86 3.17 -8.13 5.70
C ARG A 86 3.26 -7.42 4.36
N LEU A 87 3.46 -6.10 4.39
CA LEU A 87 3.70 -5.32 3.18
C LEU A 87 5.12 -5.55 2.62
N PRO A 88 5.32 -5.37 1.29
CA PRO A 88 6.63 -5.37 0.66
C PRO A 88 7.58 -4.35 1.26
N ARG A 89 8.85 -4.74 1.45
CA ARG A 89 9.94 -3.92 2.00
C ARG A 89 11.05 -3.67 0.97
N GLY A 90 11.87 -2.67 1.27
CA GLY A 90 12.99 -2.26 0.41
C GLY A 90 14.26 -3.09 0.56
N ASP A 91 14.33 -3.96 1.56
CA ASP A 91 15.44 -4.87 1.85
C ASP A 91 15.19 -6.30 1.39
N GLY A 92 14.04 -6.57 0.77
CA GLY A 92 13.69 -7.88 0.22
C GLY A 92 14.35 -8.20 -1.13
N ASP A 93 13.85 -9.23 -1.79
CA ASP A 93 14.31 -9.63 -3.12
C ASP A 93 14.01 -8.57 -4.20
N THR A 94 14.43 -8.82 -5.44
CA THR A 94 14.21 -7.87 -6.55
C THR A 94 12.73 -7.62 -6.85
N ALA A 95 11.87 -8.63 -6.69
CA ALA A 95 10.43 -8.49 -6.93
C ALA A 95 9.76 -7.68 -5.80
N GLU A 96 10.08 -7.99 -4.55
CA GLU A 96 9.61 -7.29 -3.36
C GLU A 96 10.02 -5.82 -3.38
N ARG A 97 11.29 -5.53 -3.71
CA ARG A 97 11.79 -4.15 -3.84
C ARG A 97 11.06 -3.36 -4.93
N SER A 98 10.70 -4.02 -6.03
CA SER A 98 9.91 -3.42 -7.10
C SER A 98 8.50 -3.06 -6.63
N LEU A 99 7.83 -3.97 -5.91
CA LEU A 99 6.51 -3.75 -5.33
C LEU A 99 6.53 -2.66 -4.25
N HIS A 100 7.55 -2.66 -3.38
CA HIS A 100 7.75 -1.63 -2.38
C HIS A 100 7.87 -0.24 -3.01
N SER A 101 8.74 -0.09 -4.03
CA SER A 101 8.92 1.18 -4.74
C SER A 101 7.64 1.65 -5.42
N TRP A 102 6.86 0.73 -5.98
CA TRP A 102 5.57 1.04 -6.58
C TRP A 102 4.54 1.52 -5.55
N LEU A 103 4.43 0.84 -4.39
CA LEU A 103 3.57 1.22 -3.28
C LEU A 103 3.93 2.60 -2.71
N GLU A 104 5.22 2.90 -2.56
CA GLU A 104 5.70 4.24 -2.15
C GLU A 104 5.30 5.33 -3.15
N GLY A 105 5.26 5.02 -4.44
CA GLY A 105 4.71 5.91 -5.46
C GLY A 105 3.21 6.21 -5.23
N GLN A 106 2.43 5.18 -4.91
CA GLN A 106 1.00 5.33 -4.64
C GLN A 106 0.77 6.17 -3.37
N ARG A 107 1.50 5.87 -2.28
CA ARG A 107 1.44 6.63 -1.04
C ARG A 107 1.72 8.11 -1.24
N ARG A 108 2.79 8.46 -1.95
CA ARG A 108 3.09 9.88 -2.25
C ARG A 108 1.96 10.57 -3.00
N THR A 109 1.31 9.87 -3.92
CA THR A 109 0.18 10.42 -4.68
C THR A 109 -1.04 10.62 -3.77
N PHE A 110 -1.29 9.70 -2.83
CA PHE A 110 -2.35 9.81 -1.82
C PHE A 110 -2.08 10.94 -0.83
N GLU A 111 -0.86 11.08 -0.33
CA GLU A 111 -0.46 12.16 0.59
C GLU A 111 -0.61 13.55 -0.03
N ARG A 112 -0.39 13.68 -1.36
CA ARG A 112 -0.64 14.93 -2.09
C ARG A 112 -2.12 15.23 -2.34
N GLY A 113 -3.03 14.31 -2.01
CA GLY A 113 -4.46 14.45 -2.33
C GLY A 113 -4.78 14.28 -3.82
N GLU A 114 -3.83 13.78 -4.61
CA GLU A 114 -3.96 13.61 -6.06
C GLU A 114 -4.43 12.20 -6.45
N MET A 115 -4.59 11.30 -5.48
CA MET A 115 -5.00 9.93 -5.75
C MET A 115 -6.48 9.85 -6.14
N PRO A 116 -6.80 9.32 -7.34
CA PRO A 116 -8.17 9.13 -7.78
C PRO A 116 -8.89 8.08 -6.94
N ALA A 117 -10.17 8.31 -6.62
CA ALA A 117 -10.99 7.41 -5.82
C ALA A 117 -10.96 5.93 -6.28
N PRO A 118 -11.00 5.60 -7.60
CA PRO A 118 -10.89 4.20 -8.03
C PRO A 118 -9.57 3.52 -7.65
N LYS A 119 -8.47 4.27 -7.53
CA LYS A 119 -7.19 3.71 -7.05
C LYS A 119 -7.19 3.50 -5.54
N VAL A 120 -7.85 4.39 -4.79
CA VAL A 120 -8.03 4.24 -3.34
C VAL A 120 -8.81 2.96 -3.05
N VAL A 121 -9.97 2.78 -3.68
CA VAL A 121 -10.82 1.59 -3.51
C VAL A 121 -10.07 0.30 -3.83
N LEU A 122 -9.29 0.27 -4.92
CA LEU A 122 -8.50 -0.92 -5.27
C LEU A 122 -7.33 -1.21 -4.31
N LEU A 123 -6.92 -0.24 -3.49
CA LEU A 123 -5.89 -0.42 -2.47
C LEU A 123 -6.47 -0.66 -1.08
N GLU A 124 -7.78 -0.45 -0.85
CA GLU A 124 -8.41 -0.67 0.46
C GLU A 124 -8.23 -2.09 0.97
N ASP A 125 -8.17 -3.08 0.07
CA ASP A 125 -7.86 -4.48 0.39
C ASP A 125 -6.45 -4.69 0.95
N LEU A 126 -5.52 -3.74 0.72
CA LEU A 126 -4.15 -3.81 1.18
C LEU A 126 -4.00 -3.19 2.58
N VAL A 127 -4.15 -3.97 3.64
CA VAL A 127 -4.15 -3.45 5.01
C VAL A 127 -2.89 -2.63 5.32
N GLY A 128 -3.07 -1.38 5.77
CA GLY A 128 -1.96 -0.48 6.13
C GLY A 128 -1.18 0.09 4.95
N TRP A 129 -1.69 0.00 3.71
CA TRP A 129 -1.04 0.57 2.53
C TRP A 129 -0.86 2.09 2.61
N ASN A 130 -1.74 2.80 3.32
CA ASN A 130 -1.67 4.25 3.52
C ASN A 130 -0.72 4.66 4.65
N ILE A 131 -0.27 3.70 5.48
CA ILE A 131 0.72 3.92 6.52
C ILE A 131 2.11 3.76 5.90
N ARG A 132 3.01 4.74 6.10
CA ARG A 132 4.41 4.61 5.65
C ARG A 132 5.03 3.36 6.26
N THR A 133 5.48 2.39 5.44
CA THR A 133 6.12 1.14 5.92
C THR A 133 7.26 1.43 6.88
N ARG A 134 8.05 2.48 6.61
CA ARG A 134 9.11 2.94 7.53
C ARG A 134 8.58 3.34 8.89
N GLN A 135 7.43 4.00 8.98
CA GLN A 135 6.84 4.37 10.26
C GLN A 135 6.37 3.12 11.00
N LEU A 136 5.71 2.19 10.31
CA LEU A 136 5.30 0.90 10.88
C LEU A 136 6.50 0.08 11.40
N GLU A 137 7.60 0.04 10.65
CA GLU A 137 8.85 -0.62 11.06
C GLU A 137 9.51 0.08 12.24
N LEU A 138 9.56 1.42 12.23
CA LEU A 138 10.07 2.20 13.37
C LEU A 138 9.22 1.99 14.62
N ASP A 139 7.90 1.85 14.46
CA ASP A 139 6.97 1.57 15.54
C ASP A 139 7.12 0.13 16.06
N GLY A 140 7.33 -0.84 15.16
CA GLY A 140 7.68 -2.22 15.50
C GLY A 140 8.97 -2.30 16.32
N ARG A 141 10.07 -1.73 15.80
CA ARG A 141 11.36 -1.66 16.52
C ARG A 141 11.24 -0.92 17.85
N TRP A 142 10.37 0.07 17.94
CA TRP A 142 10.11 0.79 19.19
C TRP A 142 9.43 -0.11 20.22
N ARG A 143 8.44 -0.92 19.81
CA ARG A 143 7.78 -1.92 20.67
C ARG A 143 8.76 -3.01 21.12
N ASP A 144 9.61 -3.52 20.23
CA ASP A 144 10.62 -4.53 20.57
C ASP A 144 11.58 -4.02 21.65
N LYS A 145 12.00 -2.75 21.55
CA LYS A 145 12.85 -2.11 22.57
C LYS A 145 12.12 -1.90 23.89
N LEU A 146 10.81 -1.62 23.86
CA LEU A 146 10.00 -1.55 25.08
C LEU A 146 9.89 -2.92 25.75
N SER A 147 9.64 -4.00 24.99
CA SER A 147 9.61 -5.37 25.55
C SER A 147 10.94 -5.71 26.21
N ALA A 148 12.04 -5.47 25.50
CA ALA A 148 13.38 -5.72 26.03
C ALA A 148 13.71 -4.88 27.28
N LEU A 149 13.16 -3.65 27.38
CA LEU A 149 13.27 -2.83 28.58
C LEU A 149 12.52 -3.44 29.76
N VAL A 150 11.27 -3.85 29.54
CA VAL A 150 10.43 -4.47 30.58
C VAL A 150 11.06 -5.77 31.08
N GLU A 151 11.53 -6.63 30.17
CA GLU A 151 12.25 -7.87 30.49
C GLU A 151 13.55 -7.62 31.27
N PHE A 152 14.31 -6.59 30.91
CA PHE A 152 15.53 -6.22 31.61
C PHE A 152 15.25 -5.77 33.04
N VAL A 153 14.24 -4.91 33.23
CA VAL A 153 13.86 -4.43 34.57
C VAL A 153 13.30 -5.58 35.41
N ALA A 154 12.51 -6.49 34.82
CA ALA A 154 11.99 -7.65 35.52
C ALA A 154 13.09 -8.63 35.98
N SER A 155 14.14 -8.81 35.18
CA SER A 155 15.24 -9.75 35.49
C SER A 155 16.30 -9.17 36.44
N THR A 156 16.61 -7.88 36.32
CA THR A 156 17.67 -7.23 37.12
C THR A 156 17.15 -6.44 38.31
N GLY A 157 15.84 -6.17 38.36
CA GLY A 157 15.22 -5.27 39.33
C GLY A 157 15.69 -3.81 39.21
N SER A 158 16.47 -3.48 38.19
CA SER A 158 17.15 -2.20 38.04
C SER A 158 16.82 -1.55 36.70
N VAL A 159 16.72 -0.22 36.70
CA VAL A 159 16.50 0.55 35.48
C VAL A 159 17.82 0.63 34.70
N PRO A 160 17.82 0.39 33.36
CA PRO A 160 19.06 0.37 32.60
C PRO A 160 19.74 1.74 32.57
N ARG A 161 21.03 1.75 32.89
CA ARG A 161 21.84 2.97 33.00
C ARG A 161 22.54 3.31 31.68
N TYR A 162 22.57 4.59 31.35
CA TYR A 162 23.26 5.08 30.15
C TYR A 162 24.79 5.15 30.30
N LYS A 163 25.30 5.58 31.47
CA LYS A 163 26.75 5.84 31.67
C LYS A 163 27.51 4.71 32.38
N ASN A 164 26.92 4.13 33.42
CA ASN A 164 27.56 3.11 34.27
C ASN A 164 26.86 1.76 34.09
N TYR A 165 26.93 1.21 32.87
CA TYR A 165 26.29 -0.04 32.50
C TYR A 165 27.21 -1.24 32.76
N SER A 166 26.60 -2.37 33.12
CA SER A 166 27.30 -3.64 33.34
C SER A 166 27.26 -4.55 32.11
N THR A 167 26.28 -4.37 31.23
CA THR A 167 26.14 -5.18 30.00
C THR A 167 25.87 -4.31 28.78
N GLU A 168 26.19 -4.83 27.59
CA GLU A 168 25.90 -4.14 26.33
C GLU A 168 24.39 -3.97 26.10
N GLN A 169 23.59 -4.93 26.56
CA GLN A 169 22.12 -4.83 26.53
C GLN A 169 21.62 -3.66 27.39
N GLU A 170 22.16 -3.50 28.60
CA GLU A 170 21.85 -2.37 29.47
C GLU A 170 22.21 -1.03 28.82
N ARG A 171 23.39 -0.94 28.19
CA ARG A 171 23.82 0.26 27.45
C ARG A 171 22.83 0.65 26.36
N VAL A 172 22.44 -0.30 25.51
CA VAL A 172 21.52 -0.06 24.40
C VAL A 172 20.16 0.42 24.89
N LEU A 173 19.63 -0.20 25.95
CA LEU A 173 18.35 0.18 26.56
C LEU A 173 18.44 1.55 27.27
N GLY A 174 19.54 1.82 27.97
CA GLY A 174 19.80 3.10 28.62
C GLY A 174 19.88 4.27 27.62
N VAL A 175 20.58 4.06 26.49
CA VAL A 175 20.59 5.03 25.37
C VAL A 175 19.19 5.24 24.82
N TRP A 176 18.41 4.17 24.64
CA TRP A 176 17.06 4.25 24.10
C TRP A 176 16.11 5.02 25.04
N LEU A 177 16.17 4.74 26.35
CA LEU A 177 15.37 5.42 27.37
C LEU A 177 15.73 6.91 27.46
N HIS A 178 17.02 7.24 27.43
CA HIS A 178 17.48 8.64 27.37
C HIS A 178 16.89 9.40 26.16
N LYS A 179 16.84 8.76 24.98
CA LYS A 179 16.19 9.34 23.80
C LYS A 179 14.69 9.54 23.98
N GLN A 180 13.98 8.68 24.73
CA GLN A 180 12.54 8.89 25.01
C GLN A 180 12.34 10.08 25.93
N HIS A 181 13.18 10.25 26.96
CA HIS A 181 13.17 11.43 27.82
C HIS A 181 13.39 12.72 27.04
N GLN A 182 14.39 12.74 26.16
CA GLN A 182 14.67 13.90 25.31
C GLN A 182 13.48 14.24 24.40
N ARG A 183 12.89 13.22 23.74
CA ARG A 183 11.71 13.42 22.89
C ARG A 183 10.50 13.92 23.67
N ARG A 184 10.33 13.47 24.92
CA ARG A 184 9.28 13.99 25.81
C ARG A 184 9.54 15.44 26.17
N SER A 185 10.76 15.82 26.56
CA SER A 185 11.08 17.22 26.90
C SER A 185 10.94 18.16 25.69
N GLU A 186 11.17 17.64 24.47
CA GLU A 186 10.97 18.38 23.22
C GLU A 186 9.50 18.38 22.73
N ASN A 187 8.55 17.72 23.44
CA ASN A 187 7.17 17.50 22.98
C ASN A 187 7.06 16.80 21.60
N ARG A 188 8.04 15.95 21.26
CA ARG A 188 8.12 15.19 20.00
C ARG A 188 7.85 13.70 20.18
N LEU A 189 7.45 13.28 21.38
CA LEU A 189 7.02 11.91 21.64
C LEU A 189 5.54 11.79 21.29
N VAL A 190 5.23 10.90 20.34
CA VAL A 190 3.85 10.68 19.89
C VAL A 190 3.01 10.13 21.05
N GLN A 191 1.77 10.59 21.17
CA GLN A 191 0.88 10.30 22.30
C GLN A 191 0.77 8.80 22.63
N TRP A 192 0.53 7.95 21.63
CA TRP A 192 0.40 6.51 21.87
C TRP A 192 1.68 5.88 22.45
N ARG A 193 2.88 6.38 22.09
CA ARG A 193 4.16 5.90 22.64
C ARG A 193 4.30 6.28 24.10
N LEU A 194 3.85 7.48 24.46
CA LEU A 194 3.86 7.97 25.83
C LEU A 194 2.91 7.12 26.71
N GLU A 195 1.68 6.92 26.26
CA GLU A 195 0.68 6.09 26.96
C GLU A 195 1.16 4.63 27.12
N THR A 196 1.78 4.07 26.07
CA THR A 196 2.30 2.69 26.13
C THR A 196 3.50 2.57 27.08
N LEU A 197 4.40 3.56 27.10
CA LEU A 197 5.52 3.61 28.05
C LEU A 197 5.04 3.76 29.49
N ASP A 198 4.04 4.62 29.73
CA ASP A 198 3.46 4.82 31.06
C ASP A 198 2.81 3.55 31.59
N ALA A 199 2.06 2.84 30.73
CA ALA A 199 1.42 1.59 31.10
C ALA A 199 2.43 0.47 31.36
N ALA A 200 3.45 0.35 30.52
CA ALA A 200 4.42 -0.75 30.59
C ALA A 200 5.50 -0.54 31.67
N PHE A 201 5.90 0.71 31.96
CA PHE A 201 6.95 1.01 32.92
C PHE A 201 6.70 2.34 33.66
N PRO A 202 5.73 2.44 34.58
CA PRO A 202 5.29 3.71 35.20
C PRO A 202 6.41 4.56 35.84
N GLY A 203 7.47 3.91 36.32
CA GLY A 203 8.65 4.56 36.95
C GLY A 203 9.60 5.23 35.96
N TRP A 204 9.40 5.09 34.65
CA TRP A 204 10.31 5.61 33.63
C TRP A 204 10.42 7.13 33.65
N ARG A 205 9.44 7.84 34.18
CA ARG A 205 9.40 9.31 34.22
C ARG A 205 10.25 9.91 35.33
N SER A 206 10.58 9.11 36.34
CA SER A 206 11.34 9.58 37.49
C SER A 206 12.77 9.87 37.05
N ARG A 207 13.22 11.11 37.28
CA ARG A 207 14.65 11.43 37.23
C ARG A 207 15.32 10.56 38.30
N MET A 208 16.21 9.66 37.88
CA MET A 208 17.36 9.31 38.73
C MET A 208 18.22 10.56 38.92
#